data_AF-A0A5C9EG54-F1
#
_entry.id   AF-A0A5C9EG54-F1
#
_cell.length_a   1.000
_cell.length_b   1.000
_cell.length_c   1.000
_cell.angle_alpha   90.00
_cell.angle_beta   90.00
_cell.angle_gamma   90.00
#
_symmetry.space_group_name_H-M   'P 1'
#
loop_
_entity.id
_entity.type
_entity.pdbx_description
1 polymer ?
#
loop_
_entity_poly.entity_id
_entity_poly.type
_entity_poly.pdbx_seq_one_letter_code
_entity_poly.pdbx_strand_id
1 'polypeptide(L)'
;MGLAIILIACPWWPSSLSFLLGLITGSGLSETAYLIVGNVMVPGFQLLFTAALTEIKFKKKERIILIIVAAFNVVFEILLFYFAFDTTLRRSQLGELQVPSIVDVEFRGMLQIYLLATIIYILLVGIFIARESLQSEDKEINLKGKFLLIGFICFAIGALMDGILPSSTLTVTLSRIVLIIGSLSFYFGFILPEWLKNQIIK
;
A
#
# COMPACT_ATOMS: atom_id res chain seq x y z
N MET A 1 -1.15 -11.26 8.46
CA MET A 1 -1.72 -10.69 7.21
C MET A 1 -2.71 -9.54 7.43
N GLY A 2 -3.74 -9.67 8.31
CA GLY A 2 -4.72 -8.60 8.53
C GLY A 2 -4.11 -7.22 8.80
N LEU A 3 -3.15 -7.13 9.73
CA LEU A 3 -2.45 -5.87 10.03
C LEU A 3 -1.65 -5.33 8.84
N ALA A 4 -1.00 -6.19 8.05
CA ALA A 4 -0.28 -5.75 6.86
C ALA A 4 -1.23 -5.09 5.85
N ILE A 5 -2.42 -5.63 5.64
CA ILE A 5 -3.41 -5.03 4.72
C ILE A 5 -3.91 -3.68 5.24
N ILE A 6 -3.93 -3.44 6.54
CA ILE A 6 -4.24 -2.10 7.07
C ILE A 6 -3.09 -1.13 6.76
N LEU A 7 -1.85 -1.57 6.97
CA LEU A 7 -0.67 -0.73 6.74
C LEU A 7 -0.40 -0.48 5.24
N ILE A 8 -0.87 -1.33 4.32
CA ILE A 8 -0.75 -1.09 2.88
C ILE A 8 -1.43 0.22 2.46
N ALA A 9 -2.44 0.65 3.22
CA ALA A 9 -3.23 1.83 2.95
C ALA A 9 -2.65 3.10 3.57
N CYS A 10 -1.53 3.01 4.31
CA CYS A 10 -0.97 4.17 5.00
C CYS A 10 -0.61 5.37 4.10
N PRO A 11 -0.21 5.22 2.82
CA PRO A 11 0.04 6.37 1.95
C PRO A 11 -1.17 7.30 1.78
N TRP A 12 -2.38 6.79 2.00
CA TRP A 12 -3.63 7.54 1.86
C TRP A 12 -4.20 8.06 3.18
N TRP A 13 -3.64 7.67 4.34
CA TRP A 13 -4.09 8.18 5.63
C TRP A 13 -3.99 9.71 5.77
N PRO A 14 -2.92 10.37 5.30
CA PRO A 14 -2.81 11.83 5.39
C PRO A 14 -3.93 12.56 4.65
N SER A 15 -4.36 12.08 3.49
CA SER A 15 -5.49 12.67 2.76
C SER A 15 -6.76 12.67 3.62
N SER A 16 -7.08 11.52 4.23
CA SER A 16 -8.26 11.39 5.09
C SER A 16 -8.14 12.24 6.36
N LEU A 17 -6.98 12.24 7.01
CA LEU A 17 -6.73 13.03 8.22
C LEU A 17 -6.75 14.53 7.93
N SER A 18 -6.13 14.97 6.83
CA SER A 18 -6.10 16.36 6.40
C SER A 18 -7.49 16.86 6.03
N PHE A 19 -8.31 16.02 5.36
CA PHE A 19 -9.71 16.33 5.10
C PHE A 19 -10.51 16.55 6.39
N LEU A 20 -10.42 15.61 7.34
CA LEU A 20 -11.12 15.71 8.62
C LEU A 20 -10.65 16.93 9.43
N LEU A 21 -9.34 17.21 9.46
CA LEU A 21 -8.78 18.37 10.13
C LEU A 21 -9.23 19.68 9.47
N GLY A 22 -9.32 19.70 8.14
CA GLY A 22 -9.81 20.83 7.36
C GLY A 22 -11.26 21.18 7.68
N LEU A 23 -12.12 20.17 7.89
CA LEU A 23 -13.51 20.38 8.32
C LEU A 23 -13.63 21.03 9.70
N ILE A 24 -12.70 20.74 10.60
CA ILE A 24 -12.75 21.19 12.00
C ILE A 24 -12.03 22.53 12.19
N THR A 25 -10.87 22.70 11.56
CA THR A 25 -9.94 23.82 11.81
C THR A 25 -9.86 24.83 10.66
N GLY A 26 -10.41 24.49 9.48
CA GLY A 26 -10.20 25.25 8.25
C GLY A 26 -8.82 25.04 7.62
N SER A 27 -7.96 24.20 8.22
CA SER A 27 -6.61 23.90 7.72
C SER A 27 -6.34 22.40 7.70
N GLY A 28 -5.58 21.95 6.70
CA GLY A 28 -5.14 20.56 6.59
C GLY A 28 -3.91 20.24 7.44
N LEU A 29 -3.35 19.05 7.26
CA LEU A 29 -2.05 18.71 7.83
C LEU A 29 -0.95 19.62 7.25
N SER A 30 0.04 19.95 8.08
CA SER A 30 1.28 20.54 7.55
C SER A 30 1.95 19.58 6.57
N GLU A 31 2.67 20.11 5.58
CA GLU A 31 3.32 19.31 4.54
C GLU A 31 4.26 18.23 5.14
N THR A 32 5.05 18.59 6.14
CA THR A 32 5.92 17.64 6.86
C THR A 32 5.11 16.55 7.56
N ALA A 33 4.04 16.91 8.28
CA ALA A 33 3.19 15.92 8.95
C ALA A 33 2.50 15.01 7.93
N TYR A 34 2.04 15.56 6.82
CA TYR A 34 1.40 14.80 5.74
C TYR A 34 2.36 13.75 5.17
N LEU A 35 3.59 14.15 4.81
CA LEU A 35 4.60 13.25 4.25
C LEU A 35 5.01 12.15 5.23
N ILE A 36 5.20 12.48 6.52
CA ILE A 36 5.60 11.50 7.54
C ILE A 36 4.46 10.51 7.80
N VAL A 37 3.24 10.99 8.07
CA VAL A 37 2.10 10.13 8.41
C VAL A 37 1.78 9.15 7.27
N GLY A 38 1.97 9.58 6.01
CA GLY A 38 1.70 8.73 4.85
C GLY A 38 2.70 7.60 4.68
N ASN A 39 3.94 7.76 5.15
CA ASN A 39 5.04 6.92 4.70
C ASN A 39 5.79 6.20 5.82
N VAL A 40 5.68 6.66 7.06
CA VAL A 40 6.39 6.05 8.21
C VAL A 40 5.99 4.59 8.46
N MET A 41 4.76 4.20 8.11
CA MET A 41 4.27 2.82 8.32
C MET A 41 4.49 1.88 7.13
N VAL A 42 4.97 2.37 5.98
CA VAL A 42 5.27 1.53 4.81
C VAL A 42 6.36 0.47 5.12
N PRO A 43 7.45 0.81 5.84
CA PRO A 43 8.38 -0.15 6.43
C PRO A 43 7.72 -1.29 7.21
N GLY A 44 6.82 -0.94 8.13
CA GLY A 44 6.09 -1.89 8.96
C GLY A 44 5.22 -2.83 8.13
N PHE A 45 4.55 -2.28 7.10
CA PHE A 45 3.83 -3.08 6.11
C PHE A 45 4.76 -4.11 5.45
N GLN A 46 5.87 -3.67 4.86
CA GLN A 46 6.77 -4.54 4.11
C GLN A 46 7.33 -5.66 4.98
N LEU A 47 7.66 -5.38 6.25
CA LEU A 47 8.13 -6.39 7.20
C LEU A 47 7.07 -7.44 7.52
N LEU A 48 5.85 -7.02 7.86
CA LEU A 48 4.76 -7.94 8.16
C LEU A 48 4.35 -8.77 6.95
N PHE A 49 4.36 -8.16 5.76
CA PHE A 49 4.02 -8.83 4.52
C PHE A 49 5.11 -9.84 4.12
N THR A 50 6.38 -9.48 4.29
CA THR A 50 7.52 -10.40 4.11
C THR A 50 7.44 -11.56 5.09
N ALA A 51 7.16 -11.30 6.37
CA ALA A 51 7.08 -12.33 7.40
C ALA A 51 6.05 -13.40 7.03
N ALA A 52 4.87 -12.97 6.61
CA ALA A 52 3.82 -13.87 6.17
C ALA A 52 4.21 -14.67 4.91
N LEU A 53 4.89 -14.07 3.94
CA LEU A 53 5.44 -14.80 2.79
C LEU A 53 6.46 -15.86 3.23
N THR A 54 7.38 -15.47 4.12
CA THR A 54 8.44 -16.37 4.56
C THR A 54 7.91 -17.52 5.38
N GLU A 55 6.83 -17.32 6.14
CA GLU A 55 6.15 -18.39 6.86
C GLU A 55 5.58 -19.46 5.91
N ILE A 56 5.01 -19.03 4.77
CA ILE A 56 4.40 -19.94 3.78
C ILE A 56 5.47 -20.71 2.98
N LYS A 57 6.54 -20.04 2.53
CA LYS A 57 7.46 -20.64 1.53
C LYS A 57 8.93 -20.69 1.92
N PHE A 58 9.41 -19.73 2.69
CA PHE A 58 10.83 -19.54 2.93
C PHE A 58 11.21 -19.68 4.40
N LYS A 59 10.51 -20.55 5.14
CA LYS A 59 10.62 -20.66 6.60
C LYS A 59 12.07 -20.84 7.08
N LYS A 60 12.86 -21.63 6.35
CA LYS A 60 14.29 -21.87 6.66
C LYS A 60 15.17 -20.61 6.53
N LYS A 61 14.78 -19.65 5.70
CA LYS A 61 15.51 -18.40 5.42
C LYS A 61 14.81 -17.16 5.98
N GLU A 62 13.70 -17.32 6.70
CA GLU A 62 12.85 -16.24 7.23
C GLU A 62 13.66 -15.16 7.92
N ARG A 63 14.49 -15.54 8.89
CA ARG A 63 15.30 -14.59 9.67
C ARG A 63 16.23 -13.76 8.79
N ILE A 64 16.88 -14.39 7.81
CA ILE A 64 17.83 -13.69 6.92
C ILE A 64 17.06 -12.72 6.01
N ILE A 65 15.94 -13.16 5.43
CA ILE A 65 15.12 -12.33 4.54
C ILE A 65 14.55 -11.13 5.32
N LEU A 66 14.04 -11.35 6.53
CA LEU A 66 13.51 -10.28 7.38
C LEU A 66 14.57 -9.28 7.81
N ILE A 67 15.79 -9.72 8.12
CA ILE A 67 16.90 -8.81 8.44
C ILE A 67 17.26 -7.94 7.23
N ILE A 68 17.30 -8.51 6.03
CA ILE A 68 17.60 -7.75 4.80
C ILE A 68 16.52 -6.69 4.54
N VAL A 69 15.24 -7.08 4.63
CA VAL A 69 14.12 -6.14 4.46
C VAL A 69 14.11 -5.08 5.55
N ALA A 70 14.39 -5.46 6.80
CA ALA A 70 14.48 -4.51 7.91
C ALA A 70 15.61 -3.50 7.70
N ALA A 71 16.80 -3.95 7.28
CA ALA A 71 17.93 -3.06 7.01
C ALA A 71 17.61 -2.06 5.89
N PHE A 72 17.01 -2.53 4.79
CA PHE A 72 16.55 -1.66 3.70
C PHE A 72 15.54 -0.62 4.19
N ASN A 73 14.60 -1.03 5.03
CA ASN A 73 13.56 -0.16 5.57
C ASN A 73 14.07 0.85 6.59
N VAL A 74 15.02 0.48 7.44
CA VAL A 74 15.68 1.42 8.35
C VAL A 74 16.41 2.51 7.57
N VAL A 75 17.08 2.16 6.47
CA VAL A 75 17.70 3.16 5.60
C VAL A 75 16.66 4.10 5.01
N PHE A 76 15.53 3.57 4.52
CA PHE A 76 14.43 4.41 4.04
C PHE A 76 13.90 5.34 5.12
N GLU A 77 13.64 4.86 6.34
CA GLU A 77 13.11 5.71 7.43
C GLU A 77 14.08 6.83 7.80
N ILE A 78 15.38 6.53 7.90
CA ILE A 78 16.40 7.56 8.15
C ILE A 78 16.35 8.63 7.07
N LEU A 79 16.27 8.24 5.79
CA LEU A 79 16.20 9.17 4.67
C LEU A 79 14.87 9.95 4.65
N LEU A 80 13.75 9.30 4.98
CA LEU A 80 12.44 9.94 5.08
C LEU A 80 12.48 11.06 6.11
N PHE A 81 12.95 10.79 7.33
CA PHE A 81 13.03 11.80 8.38
C PHE A 81 14.06 12.88 8.04
N TYR A 82 15.22 12.51 7.51
CA TYR A 82 16.23 13.48 7.07
C TYR A 82 15.66 14.48 6.06
N PHE A 83 15.04 13.99 4.98
CA PHE A 83 14.46 14.87 3.96
C PHE A 83 13.17 15.57 4.40
N ALA A 84 12.41 15.01 5.34
CA ALA A 84 11.17 15.63 5.82
C ALA A 84 11.42 16.93 6.60
N PHE A 85 12.58 17.04 7.25
CA PHE A 85 12.99 18.24 7.99
C PHE A 85 13.95 19.15 7.21
N ASP A 86 14.53 18.70 6.10
CA ASP A 86 15.33 19.53 5.20
C ASP A 86 14.44 20.34 4.25
N THR A 87 14.33 21.66 4.48
CA THR A 87 13.47 22.54 3.68
C THR A 87 13.92 22.70 2.23
N THR A 88 15.19 22.42 1.92
CA THR A 88 15.77 22.57 0.57
C THR A 88 15.53 21.31 -0.26
N LEU A 89 15.74 20.13 0.33
CA LEU A 89 15.69 18.86 -0.38
C LEU A 89 14.30 18.20 -0.39
N ARG A 90 13.44 18.50 0.58
CA ARG A 90 12.10 17.90 0.75
C ARG A 90 11.29 17.84 -0.54
N ARG A 91 11.13 18.97 -1.24
CA ARG A 91 10.34 19.05 -2.48
C ARG A 91 10.89 18.13 -3.58
N SER A 92 12.21 18.06 -3.70
CA SER A 92 12.88 17.25 -4.73
C SER A 92 12.90 15.75 -4.40
N GLN A 93 12.93 15.38 -3.11
CA GLN A 93 13.13 14.01 -2.65
C GLN A 93 11.88 13.31 -2.13
N LEU A 94 10.88 14.06 -1.64
CA LEU A 94 9.64 13.53 -1.08
C LEU A 94 8.42 13.98 -1.88
N GLY A 95 8.42 15.21 -2.37
CA GLY A 95 7.28 15.80 -3.07
C GLY A 95 6.72 17.02 -2.37
N GLU A 96 5.56 17.48 -2.81
CA GLU A 96 4.85 18.64 -2.25
C GLU A 96 3.33 18.47 -2.31
N LEU A 97 2.63 19.15 -1.41
CA LEU A 97 1.16 19.25 -1.48
C LEU A 97 0.77 20.12 -2.69
N GLN A 98 -0.23 19.66 -3.45
CA GLN A 98 -0.68 20.40 -4.62
C GLN A 98 -1.56 21.57 -4.22
N VAL A 99 -1.16 22.81 -4.48
CA VAL A 99 -2.01 23.99 -4.22
C VAL A 99 -3.08 24.13 -5.32
N PRO A 100 -4.38 24.33 -4.99
CA PRO A 100 -4.97 24.64 -3.69
C PRO A 100 -5.49 23.44 -2.88
N SER A 101 -5.22 22.20 -3.30
CA SER A 101 -5.63 20.99 -2.58
C SER A 101 -4.91 20.87 -1.23
N ILE A 102 -5.66 20.54 -0.19
CA ILE A 102 -5.11 20.18 1.13
C ILE A 102 -5.05 18.66 1.33
N VAL A 103 -5.49 17.87 0.35
CA VAL A 103 -5.65 16.42 0.46
C VAL A 103 -4.77 15.62 -0.49
N ASP A 104 -4.13 16.27 -1.47
CA ASP A 104 -3.35 15.61 -2.51
C ASP A 104 -1.87 16.01 -2.47
N VAL A 105 -1.01 15.02 -2.67
CA VAL A 105 0.45 15.18 -2.73
C VAL A 105 0.96 14.64 -4.05
N GLU A 106 1.96 15.31 -4.61
CA GLU A 106 2.70 14.79 -5.75
C GLU A 106 4.05 14.26 -5.25
N PHE A 107 4.19 12.95 -5.19
CA PHE A 107 5.44 12.30 -4.75
C PHE A 107 6.53 12.45 -5.79
N ARG A 108 7.76 12.74 -5.34
CA ARG A 108 8.92 12.96 -6.22
C ARG A 108 10.17 12.27 -5.68
N GLY A 109 11.18 12.16 -6.53
CA GLY A 109 12.54 11.75 -6.16
C GLY A 109 12.60 10.39 -5.46
N MET A 110 13.32 10.36 -4.34
CA MET A 110 13.54 9.14 -3.55
C MET A 110 12.24 8.47 -3.12
N LEU A 111 11.27 9.23 -2.60
CA LEU A 111 10.02 8.67 -2.09
C LEU A 111 9.20 8.02 -3.21
N GLN A 112 9.11 8.66 -4.38
CA GLN A 112 8.41 8.08 -5.53
C GLN A 112 9.05 6.76 -5.96
N ILE A 113 10.39 6.70 -6.05
CA ILE A 113 11.12 5.48 -6.40
C ILE A 113 10.84 4.37 -5.37
N TYR A 114 10.88 4.69 -4.08
CA TYR A 114 10.61 3.73 -3.00
C TYR A 114 9.17 3.20 -3.06
N LEU A 115 8.18 4.08 -3.27
CA LEU A 115 6.77 3.68 -3.38
C LEU A 115 6.53 2.82 -4.62
N LEU A 116 7.14 3.14 -5.76
CA LEU A 116 7.07 2.30 -6.98
C LEU A 116 7.69 0.92 -6.76
N ALA A 117 8.87 0.87 -6.13
CA ALA A 117 9.50 -0.39 -5.75
C ALA A 117 8.61 -1.20 -4.79
N THR A 118 7.95 -0.53 -3.86
CA THR A 118 7.00 -1.14 -2.92
C THR A 118 5.80 -1.74 -3.66
N ILE A 119 5.20 -1.01 -4.61
CA ILE A 119 4.07 -1.50 -5.42
C ILE A 119 4.47 -2.75 -6.22
N ILE A 120 5.64 -2.73 -6.87
CA ILE A 120 6.16 -3.88 -7.62
C ILE A 120 6.38 -5.07 -6.68
N TYR A 121 7.01 -4.83 -5.53
CA TYR A 121 7.23 -5.86 -4.51
C TYR A 121 5.90 -6.49 -4.05
N ILE A 122 4.90 -5.67 -3.73
CA ILE A 122 3.56 -6.12 -3.33
C ILE A 122 2.94 -6.99 -4.42
N LEU A 123 2.99 -6.54 -5.67
CA LEU A 123 2.40 -7.26 -6.80
C LEU A 123 3.07 -8.62 -7.00
N LEU A 124 4.41 -8.68 -6.97
CA LEU A 124 5.16 -9.93 -7.15
C LEU A 124 4.87 -10.93 -6.03
N VAL A 125 4.93 -10.48 -4.77
CA VAL A 125 4.63 -11.32 -3.60
C VAL A 125 3.15 -11.73 -3.57
N GLY A 126 2.26 -10.81 -3.93
CA GLY A 126 0.83 -11.05 -3.97
C GLY A 126 0.42 -12.06 -5.04
N ILE A 127 0.95 -11.93 -6.26
CA ILE A 127 0.80 -12.93 -7.33
C ILE A 127 1.34 -14.29 -6.86
N PHE A 128 2.48 -14.28 -6.16
CA PHE A 128 3.05 -15.51 -5.62
C PHE A 128 2.10 -16.21 -4.66
N ILE A 129 1.56 -15.49 -3.66
CA ILE A 129 0.59 -16.03 -2.70
C ILE A 129 -0.67 -16.52 -3.42
N ALA A 130 -1.23 -15.70 -4.31
CA ALA A 130 -2.43 -16.05 -5.05
C ALA A 130 -2.25 -17.30 -5.91
N ARG A 131 -1.08 -17.47 -6.55
CA ARG A 131 -0.75 -18.64 -7.37
C ARG A 131 -0.76 -19.92 -6.54
N GLU A 132 -0.13 -19.91 -5.36
CA GLU A 132 -0.14 -21.09 -4.48
C GLU A 132 -1.56 -21.41 -3.99
N SER A 133 -2.38 -20.40 -3.69
CA SER A 133 -3.80 -20.62 -3.36
C SER A 133 -4.61 -21.19 -4.52
N LEU A 134 -4.35 -20.73 -5.75
CA LEU A 134 -5.00 -21.22 -6.97
C LEU A 134 -4.63 -22.67 -7.34
N GLN A 135 -3.52 -23.18 -6.81
CA GLN A 135 -3.09 -24.56 -7.03
C GLN A 135 -3.65 -25.53 -5.97
N SER A 136 -4.34 -25.01 -4.95
CA SER A 136 -4.98 -25.83 -3.92
C SER A 136 -6.16 -26.64 -4.49
N GLU A 137 -6.25 -27.91 -4.09
CA GLU A 137 -7.40 -28.78 -4.38
C GLU A 137 -8.65 -28.37 -3.59
N ASP A 138 -8.46 -27.73 -2.44
CA ASP A 138 -9.55 -27.13 -1.67
C ASP A 138 -10.17 -25.97 -2.47
N LYS A 139 -11.45 -26.13 -2.85
CA LYS A 139 -12.21 -25.16 -3.64
C LYS A 139 -12.31 -23.78 -2.96
N GLU A 140 -12.34 -23.75 -1.63
CA GLU A 140 -12.41 -22.50 -0.86
C GLU A 140 -11.10 -21.72 -0.98
N ILE A 141 -9.98 -22.40 -0.77
CA ILE A 141 -8.64 -21.82 -0.91
C ILE A 141 -8.40 -21.37 -2.36
N ASN A 142 -8.83 -22.17 -3.34
CA ASN A 142 -8.77 -21.81 -4.76
C ASN A 142 -9.53 -20.51 -5.05
N LEU A 143 -10.77 -20.39 -4.55
CA LEU A 143 -11.59 -19.21 -4.75
C LEU A 143 -11.00 -17.97 -4.06
N LYS A 144 -10.49 -18.12 -2.83
CA LYS A 144 -9.73 -17.07 -2.13
C LYS A 144 -8.56 -16.59 -2.98
N GLY A 145 -7.80 -17.52 -3.59
CA GLY A 145 -6.70 -17.21 -4.50
C GLY A 145 -7.11 -16.33 -5.69
N LYS A 146 -8.29 -16.55 -6.29
CA LYS A 146 -8.80 -15.71 -7.39
C LYS A 146 -9.05 -14.28 -6.94
N PHE A 147 -9.73 -14.10 -5.81
CA PHE A 147 -10.00 -12.77 -5.24
C PHE A 147 -8.72 -12.05 -4.84
N LEU A 148 -7.76 -12.76 -4.23
CA LEU A 148 -6.45 -12.20 -3.90
C LEU A 148 -5.71 -11.72 -5.15
N LEU A 149 -5.69 -12.50 -6.23
CA LEU A 149 -5.04 -12.10 -7.49
C LEU A 149 -5.64 -10.81 -8.06
N ILE A 150 -6.97 -10.74 -8.12
CA ILE A 150 -7.69 -9.53 -8.57
C ILE A 150 -7.34 -8.35 -7.66
N GLY A 151 -7.36 -8.56 -6.33
CA GLY A 151 -7.00 -7.56 -5.34
C GLY A 151 -5.61 -6.97 -5.56
N PHE A 152 -4.59 -7.81 -5.74
CA PHE A 152 -3.22 -7.35 -5.97
C PHE A 152 -3.05 -6.62 -7.30
N ILE A 153 -3.70 -7.08 -8.37
CA ILE A 153 -3.66 -6.41 -9.69
C ILE A 153 -4.34 -5.04 -9.60
N CYS A 154 -5.56 -4.98 -9.05
CA CYS A 154 -6.27 -3.72 -8.85
C CYS A 154 -5.49 -2.77 -7.95
N PHE A 155 -4.91 -3.25 -6.84
CA PHE A 155 -4.06 -2.44 -5.98
C PHE A 155 -2.89 -1.83 -6.76
N ALA A 156 -2.15 -2.65 -7.51
CA ALA A 156 -1.00 -2.16 -8.26
C ALA A 156 -1.41 -1.14 -9.32
N ILE A 157 -2.47 -1.41 -10.10
CA ILE A 157 -2.97 -0.47 -11.11
C ILE A 157 -3.43 0.83 -10.46
N GLY A 158 -4.25 0.75 -9.40
CA GLY A 158 -4.77 1.92 -8.70
C GLY A 158 -3.67 2.76 -8.06
N ALA A 159 -2.69 2.13 -7.42
CA ALA A 159 -1.56 2.81 -6.80
C ALA A 159 -0.61 3.44 -7.82
N LEU A 160 -0.36 2.77 -8.96
CA LEU A 160 0.43 3.33 -10.07
C LEU A 160 -0.30 4.52 -10.71
N MET A 161 -1.61 4.41 -10.92
CA MET A 161 -2.43 5.52 -11.41
C MET A 161 -2.35 6.72 -10.47
N ASP A 162 -2.41 6.49 -9.16
CA ASP A 162 -2.37 7.55 -8.16
C ASP A 162 -0.99 8.21 -8.01
N GLY A 163 0.09 7.42 -8.12
CA GLY A 163 1.45 7.89 -7.88
C GLY A 163 2.22 8.38 -9.10
N ILE A 164 1.75 8.07 -10.32
CA ILE A 164 2.42 8.43 -11.58
C ILE A 164 1.62 9.43 -12.40
N LEU A 165 0.30 9.30 -12.46
CA LEU A 165 -0.50 10.20 -13.28
C LEU A 165 -0.62 11.56 -12.59
N PRO A 166 -0.68 12.66 -13.37
CA PRO A 166 -0.98 13.97 -12.81
C PRO A 166 -2.27 13.93 -12.00
N SER A 167 -2.25 14.53 -10.81
CA SER A 167 -3.38 14.53 -9.86
C SER A 167 -4.48 15.48 -10.33
N SER A 168 -5.31 15.00 -11.24
CA SER A 168 -6.57 15.63 -11.64
C SER A 168 -7.73 15.00 -10.87
N THR A 169 -8.84 15.71 -10.72
CA THR A 169 -10.07 15.15 -10.11
C THR A 169 -10.47 13.82 -10.75
N LEU A 170 -10.34 13.71 -12.08
CA LEU A 170 -10.68 12.49 -12.81
C LEU A 170 -9.73 11.34 -12.49
N THR A 171 -8.42 11.57 -12.57
CA THR A 171 -7.40 10.51 -12.32
C THR A 171 -7.46 10.01 -10.88
N VAL A 172 -7.62 10.91 -9.91
CA VAL A 172 -7.78 10.55 -8.49
C VAL A 172 -9.09 9.78 -8.29
N THR A 173 -10.20 10.21 -8.88
CA THR A 173 -11.48 9.48 -8.76
C THR A 173 -11.35 8.06 -9.31
N LEU A 174 -10.75 7.90 -10.49
CA LEU A 174 -10.54 6.59 -11.11
C LEU A 174 -9.57 5.72 -10.29
N SER A 175 -8.45 6.27 -9.79
CA SER A 175 -7.51 5.52 -8.96
C SER A 175 -8.20 4.98 -7.70
N ARG A 176 -9.04 5.80 -7.05
CA ARG A 176 -9.80 5.41 -5.85
C ARG A 176 -10.83 4.33 -6.15
N ILE A 177 -11.57 4.40 -7.27
CA ILE A 177 -12.51 3.34 -7.66
C ILE A 177 -11.77 2.00 -7.82
N VAL A 178 -10.62 2.01 -8.51
CA VAL A 178 -9.80 0.79 -8.70
C VAL A 178 -9.28 0.26 -7.38
N LEU A 179 -8.79 1.13 -6.48
CA LEU A 179 -8.33 0.74 -5.14
C LEU A 179 -9.46 0.18 -4.25
N ILE A 180 -10.67 0.71 -4.36
CA ILE A 180 -11.86 0.20 -3.63
C ILE A 180 -12.20 -1.20 -4.13
N ILE A 181 -12.22 -1.42 -5.45
CA ILE A 181 -12.44 -2.75 -6.04
C ILE A 181 -11.35 -3.73 -5.55
N GLY A 182 -10.10 -3.28 -5.51
CA GLY A 182 -8.98 -4.05 -4.96
C GLY A 182 -9.18 -4.41 -3.49
N SER A 183 -9.63 -3.46 -2.67
CA SER A 183 -9.88 -3.65 -1.23
C SER A 183 -11.02 -4.62 -0.96
N LEU A 184 -12.12 -4.53 -1.73
CA LEU A 184 -13.22 -5.50 -1.67
C LEU A 184 -12.75 -6.91 -2.06
N SER A 185 -11.91 -6.99 -3.10
CA SER A 185 -11.31 -8.26 -3.54
C SER A 185 -10.39 -8.84 -2.47
N PHE A 186 -9.58 -8.03 -1.79
CA PHE A 186 -8.81 -8.49 -0.64
C PHE A 186 -9.71 -8.99 0.50
N TYR A 187 -10.78 -8.27 0.84
CA TYR A 187 -11.73 -8.71 1.86
C TYR A 187 -12.29 -10.10 1.54
N PHE A 188 -12.74 -10.34 0.30
CA PHE A 188 -13.23 -11.66 -0.12
C PHE A 188 -12.11 -12.71 -0.22
N GLY A 189 -10.90 -12.32 -0.61
CA GLY A 189 -9.75 -13.20 -0.70
C GLY A 189 -9.21 -13.68 0.65
N PHE A 190 -9.29 -12.87 1.70
CA PHE A 190 -8.83 -13.25 3.03
C PHE A 190 -9.92 -13.89 3.89
N ILE A 191 -11.14 -13.35 3.87
CA ILE A 191 -12.22 -13.81 4.76
C ILE A 191 -13.13 -14.82 4.06
N LEU A 192 -13.51 -14.54 2.80
CA LEU A 192 -14.53 -15.26 2.04
C LEU A 192 -15.81 -15.53 2.84
N PRO A 193 -16.76 -14.58 2.90
CA PRO A 193 -17.95 -14.74 3.71
C PRO A 193 -18.83 -15.91 3.21
N GLU A 194 -19.47 -16.61 4.14
CA GLU A 194 -20.24 -17.84 3.86
C GLU A 194 -21.33 -17.67 2.79
N TRP A 195 -22.00 -16.51 2.74
CA TRP A 195 -23.00 -16.24 1.70
C TRP A 195 -22.41 -16.27 0.29
N LEU A 196 -21.18 -15.77 0.11
CA LEU A 196 -20.49 -15.72 -1.18
C LEU A 196 -19.93 -17.10 -1.54
N LYS A 197 -19.37 -17.78 -0.53
CA LYS A 197 -18.90 -19.16 -0.64
C LYS A 197 -20.02 -20.08 -1.14
N ASN A 198 -21.19 -20.05 -0.51
CA ASN A 198 -22.34 -20.90 -0.87
C ASN A 198 -22.95 -20.57 -2.25
N GLN A 199 -22.75 -19.35 -2.77
CA GLN A 199 -23.20 -19.00 -4.12
C GLN A 199 -22.27 -19.55 -5.21
N ILE A 200 -20.97 -19.65 -4.94
CA ILE A 200 -19.96 -20.00 -5.95
C ILE A 200 -19.55 -21.48 -5.84
N ILE A 201 -19.36 -21.96 -4.62
CA ILE A 201 -18.94 -23.32 -4.30
C ILE A 201 -20.21 -24.13 -3.98
N LYS A 202 -20.60 -24.97 -4.92
CA LYS A 202 -21.56 -26.06 -4.70
C LYS A 202 -20.84 -27.34 -4.31
#